data_AF-A0A925Q3H5-F1
#
_entry.id   AF-A0A925Q3H5-F1
#
_cell.length_a   1.000
_cell.length_b   1.000
_cell.length_c   1.000
_cell.angle_alpha   90.00
_cell.angle_beta   90.00
_cell.angle_gamma   90.00
#
_symmetry.space_group_name_H-M   'P 1'
#
loop_
_entity.id
_entity.type
_entity.pdbx_description
1 polymer ?
#
loop_
_entity_poly.entity_id
_entity_poly.type
_entity_poly.pdbx_seq_one_letter_code
_entity_poly.pdbx_strand_id
1 'polypeptide(L)'
;MSARAITVAMALCFSVTALAGFREVNRTVVVNQTQRYASGHLAGARASTDATQHIACVATIENASTGDANSPASISQWGYCFAATATNSSAFCFSANPEMVGAMRNLQGDSLLEFRWNLNGQCTMVQLKQASGLEPKR
;
A
#
# COMPACT_ATOMS: atom_id res chain seq x y z
N MET A 1 -52.58 -31.62 45.94
CA MET A 1 -51.12 -31.69 45.73
C MET A 1 -50.74 -30.59 44.76
N SER A 2 -50.22 -29.47 45.29
CA SER A 2 -49.93 -28.25 44.53
C SER A 2 -48.54 -28.34 43.90
N ALA A 3 -48.46 -28.29 42.57
CA ALA A 3 -47.19 -28.18 41.86
C ALA A 3 -46.72 -26.72 41.88
N ARG A 4 -45.63 -26.45 42.60
CA ARG A 4 -44.95 -25.16 42.62
C ARG A 4 -44.07 -25.02 41.38
N ALA A 5 -44.22 -23.89 40.70
CA ALA A 5 -43.36 -23.41 39.62
C ALA A 5 -41.91 -23.25 40.09
N ILE A 6 -40.95 -23.71 39.30
CA ILE A 6 -39.51 -23.62 39.60
C ILE A 6 -38.75 -23.06 38.37
N THR A 7 -38.10 -21.90 38.60
CA THR A 7 -36.93 -21.26 37.94
C THR A 7 -37.01 -20.95 36.43
N VAL A 8 -37.10 -19.69 35.97
CA VAL A 8 -36.21 -18.50 36.10
C VAL A 8 -34.86 -18.65 35.37
N ALA A 9 -34.73 -17.80 34.34
CA ALA A 9 -33.52 -17.23 33.73
C ALA A 9 -32.61 -18.14 32.87
N MET A 10 -33.08 -18.44 31.66
CA MET A 10 -32.21 -18.79 30.52
C MET A 10 -31.81 -17.50 29.77
N ALA A 11 -30.98 -16.68 30.41
CA ALA A 11 -30.41 -15.47 29.82
C ALA A 11 -28.90 -15.49 30.06
N LEU A 12 -28.10 -15.09 29.05
CA LEU A 12 -26.64 -14.82 29.07
C LEU A 12 -25.70 -15.79 28.33
N CYS A 13 -26.06 -16.32 27.17
CA CYS A 13 -25.08 -16.99 26.28
C CYS A 13 -24.88 -16.31 24.91
N PHE A 14 -25.14 -15.00 24.80
CA PHE A 14 -24.61 -14.22 23.68
C PHE A 14 -23.28 -13.62 24.08
N SER A 15 -22.22 -14.44 24.08
CA SER A 15 -20.85 -13.94 24.08
C SER A 15 -20.61 -13.23 22.74
N VAL A 16 -20.92 -11.95 22.69
CA VAL A 16 -20.50 -11.05 21.62
C VAL A 16 -18.99 -11.14 21.55
N THR A 17 -18.46 -11.66 20.45
CA THR A 17 -17.04 -11.56 20.16
C THR A 17 -16.73 -10.07 20.00
N ALA A 18 -16.14 -9.48 21.04
CA ALA A 18 -15.65 -8.12 20.96
C ALA A 18 -14.47 -8.11 19.97
N LEU A 19 -14.74 -7.76 18.71
CA LEU A 19 -13.74 -7.46 17.67
C LEU A 19 -13.01 -6.14 17.96
N ALA A 20 -12.67 -5.88 19.22
CA ALA A 20 -11.93 -4.69 19.60
C ALA A 20 -10.46 -4.87 19.20
N GLY A 21 -9.97 -4.00 18.32
CA GLY A 21 -8.56 -3.98 17.91
C GLY A 21 -8.21 -4.82 16.68
N PHE A 22 -9.19 -5.30 15.90
CA PHE A 22 -8.90 -5.90 14.60
C PHE A 22 -8.17 -4.90 13.70
N ARG A 23 -6.99 -5.27 13.22
CA ARG A 23 -6.23 -4.51 12.22
C ARG A 23 -6.14 -5.35 10.96
N GLU A 24 -6.23 -4.71 9.81
CA GLU A 24 -6.15 -5.40 8.53
C GLU A 24 -4.72 -5.90 8.31
N VAL A 25 -4.49 -7.21 8.48
CA VAL A 25 -3.21 -7.88 8.26
C VAL A 25 -3.15 -8.36 6.80
N ASN A 26 -3.17 -7.43 5.85
CA ASN A 26 -3.12 -7.78 4.44
C ASN A 26 -1.66 -7.75 3.95
N ARG A 27 -1.11 -8.95 3.77
CA ARG A 27 0.26 -9.17 3.31
C ARG A 27 0.35 -9.32 1.81
N THR A 28 -0.76 -9.29 1.08
CA THR A 28 -0.80 -9.62 -0.34
C THR A 28 -0.56 -8.38 -1.18
N VAL A 29 0.35 -8.49 -2.15
CA VAL A 29 0.47 -7.53 -3.26
C VAL A 29 -0.45 -8.00 -4.36
N VAL A 30 -1.30 -7.10 -4.83
CA VAL A 30 -2.24 -7.34 -5.92
C VAL A 30 -1.73 -6.60 -7.15
N VAL A 31 -1.73 -7.29 -8.30
CA VAL A 31 -1.46 -6.70 -9.60
C VAL A 31 -2.59 -7.08 -10.54
N ASN A 32 -3.26 -6.09 -11.12
CA ASN A 32 -4.31 -6.29 -12.11
C ASN A 32 -3.91 -5.64 -13.44
N GLN A 33 -3.51 -6.46 -14.41
CA GLN A 33 -3.09 -5.99 -15.73
C GLN A 33 -4.24 -5.43 -16.57
N THR A 34 -5.46 -5.93 -16.36
CA THR A 34 -6.65 -5.52 -17.12
C THR A 34 -7.12 -4.13 -16.71
N GLN A 35 -7.21 -3.89 -15.40
CA GLN A 35 -7.61 -2.60 -14.82
C GLN A 35 -6.41 -1.64 -14.63
N ARG A 36 -5.19 -2.12 -14.86
CA ARG A 36 -3.91 -1.39 -14.77
C ARG A 36 -3.71 -0.70 -13.42
N TYR A 37 -3.86 -1.47 -12.36
CA TYR A 37 -3.51 -1.02 -11.00
C TYR A 37 -2.77 -2.11 -10.22
N ALA A 38 -2.00 -1.66 -9.24
CA ALA A 38 -1.38 -2.53 -8.26
C ALA A 38 -1.53 -1.89 -6.88
N SER A 39 -1.71 -2.73 -5.86
CA SER A 39 -1.84 -2.28 -4.47
C SER A 39 -1.21 -3.26 -3.48
N GLY A 40 -0.78 -2.76 -2.33
CA GLY A 40 -0.23 -3.59 -1.27
C GLY A 40 0.32 -2.79 -0.09
N HIS A 41 0.35 -3.41 1.07
CA HIS A 41 0.97 -2.84 2.27
C HIS A 41 2.48 -3.06 2.22
N LEU A 42 3.25 -1.99 2.41
CA LEU A 42 4.72 -2.09 2.43
C LEU A 42 5.21 -2.96 3.59
N ALA A 43 4.67 -2.74 4.79
CA ALA A 43 4.98 -3.54 5.97
C ALA A 43 4.58 -5.01 5.78
N GLY A 44 3.37 -5.24 5.24
CA GLY A 44 2.84 -6.57 4.98
C GLY A 44 3.67 -7.34 3.96
N ALA A 45 4.01 -6.72 2.82
CA ALA A 45 4.85 -7.32 1.78
C ALA A 45 6.27 -7.61 2.30
N ARG A 46 6.88 -6.69 3.06
CA ARG A 46 8.20 -6.90 3.67
C ARG A 46 8.21 -8.05 4.68
N ALA A 47 7.11 -8.25 5.40
CA ALA A 47 6.97 -9.32 6.38
C ALA A 47 6.39 -10.61 5.79
N SER A 48 6.18 -10.69 4.47
CA SER A 48 5.75 -11.92 3.81
C SER A 48 6.86 -12.96 3.81
N THR A 49 6.48 -14.24 3.83
CA THR A 49 7.40 -15.36 3.59
C THR A 49 7.67 -15.57 2.10
N ASP A 50 6.91 -14.92 1.22
CA ASP A 50 7.07 -15.01 -0.22
C ASP A 50 8.24 -14.14 -0.70
N ALA A 51 9.33 -14.79 -1.14
CA ALA A 51 10.53 -14.09 -1.60
C ALA A 51 10.33 -13.26 -2.89
N THR A 52 9.26 -13.52 -3.63
CA THR A 52 8.98 -12.88 -4.93
C THR A 52 8.03 -11.69 -4.82
N GLN A 53 7.32 -11.55 -3.70
CA GLN A 53 6.30 -10.53 -3.57
C GLN A 53 6.89 -9.21 -3.06
N HIS A 54 6.68 -8.12 -3.79
CA HIS A 54 7.21 -6.82 -3.42
C HIS A 54 6.38 -5.68 -4.02
N ILE A 55 6.38 -4.53 -3.35
CA ILE A 55 5.76 -3.31 -3.85
C ILE A 55 6.56 -2.11 -3.34
N ALA A 56 6.83 -1.13 -4.22
CA ALA A 56 7.47 0.11 -3.83
C ALA A 56 7.22 1.24 -4.84
N CYS A 57 7.50 2.46 -4.41
CA CYS A 57 7.79 3.58 -5.30
C CYS A 57 9.13 4.20 -4.93
N VAL A 58 9.80 4.75 -5.93
CA VAL A 58 11.08 5.45 -5.83
C VAL A 58 10.89 6.82 -6.44
N ALA A 59 11.42 7.84 -5.77
CA ALA A 59 11.47 9.20 -6.25
C ALA A 59 12.93 9.67 -6.22
N THR A 60 13.37 10.25 -7.32
CA THR A 60 14.73 10.72 -7.53
C THR A 60 14.69 12.21 -7.85
N ILE A 61 15.58 12.96 -7.21
CA ILE A 61 15.83 14.36 -7.51
C ILE A 61 17.34 14.48 -7.76
N GLU A 62 17.70 14.96 -8.93
CA GLU A 62 19.08 15.11 -9.38
C GLU A 62 19.33 16.57 -9.77
N ASN A 63 20.47 17.09 -9.32
CA ASN A 63 21.00 18.31 -9.89
C ASN A 63 21.59 17.92 -11.25
N ALA A 64 20.93 18.30 -12.34
CA ALA A 64 21.53 18.19 -13.65
C ALA A 64 22.60 19.28 -13.74
N SER A 65 23.84 18.92 -13.36
CA SER A 65 24.99 19.72 -13.76
C SER A 65 25.11 19.56 -15.27
N THR A 66 24.58 20.51 -16.02
CA THR A 66 25.16 20.80 -17.34
C THR A 66 26.63 21.10 -17.03
N GLY A 67 27.61 20.36 -17.57
CA GLY A 67 29.04 20.56 -17.28
C GLY A 67 29.61 21.93 -17.66
N ASP A 68 28.76 22.94 -17.81
CA ASP A 68 29.06 24.35 -18.02
C ASP A 68 28.86 25.09 -16.69
N ALA A 69 29.93 25.71 -16.19
CA ALA A 69 29.95 26.49 -14.95
C ALA A 69 29.00 27.71 -14.97
N ASN A 70 28.47 28.08 -16.15
CA ASN A 70 27.62 29.25 -16.33
C ASN A 70 26.13 28.93 -16.52
N SER A 71 25.73 27.65 -16.58
CA SER A 71 24.31 27.32 -16.68
C SER A 71 23.69 27.20 -15.29
N PRO A 72 22.49 27.77 -15.05
CA PRO A 72 21.78 27.53 -13.80
C PRO A 72 21.52 26.01 -13.68
N ALA A 73 21.87 25.45 -12.52
CA ALA A 73 21.61 24.04 -12.24
C ALA A 73 20.12 23.75 -12.48
N SER A 74 19.81 22.89 -13.45
CA SER A 74 18.44 22.44 -13.67
C SER A 74 18.18 21.26 -12.73
N ILE A 75 17.06 21.29 -12.02
CA ILE A 75 16.65 20.20 -11.16
C ILE A 75 15.84 19.22 -12.02
N SER A 76 16.36 18.02 -12.19
CA SER A 76 15.62 16.91 -12.77
C SER A 76 14.96 16.13 -11.65
N GLN A 77 13.67 15.81 -11.79
CA GLN A 77 12.98 14.94 -10.86
C GLN A 77 12.13 13.93 -11.62
N TRP A 78 12.15 12.70 -11.14
CA TRP A 78 11.44 11.59 -11.73
C TRP A 78 11.21 10.52 -10.67
N GLY A 79 10.27 9.63 -10.94
CA GLY A 79 9.98 8.53 -10.04
C GLY A 79 9.30 7.38 -10.76
N TYR A 80 9.29 6.24 -10.11
CA TYR A 80 8.64 5.04 -10.62
C TYR A 80 8.05 4.23 -9.48
N CYS A 81 7.01 3.47 -9.78
CA CYS A 81 6.44 2.48 -8.90
C CYS A 81 6.53 1.10 -9.53
N PHE A 82 6.75 0.08 -8.70
CA PHE A 82 6.77 -1.31 -9.14
C PHE A 82 6.05 -2.20 -8.13
N ALA A 83 5.48 -3.28 -8.64
CA ALA A 83 4.84 -4.32 -7.85
C ALA A 83 5.09 -5.67 -8.49
N ALA A 84 5.25 -6.72 -7.68
CA ALA A 84 5.20 -8.10 -8.10
C ALA A 84 4.45 -8.96 -7.09
N THR A 85 3.71 -9.94 -7.61
CA THR A 85 2.96 -10.92 -6.83
C THR A 85 3.75 -12.21 -6.64
N ALA A 86 3.35 -13.04 -5.66
CA ALA A 86 3.91 -14.38 -5.48
C ALA A 86 3.73 -15.30 -6.71
N THR A 87 2.74 -15.00 -7.56
CA THR A 87 2.41 -15.73 -8.79
C THR A 87 3.09 -15.16 -10.04
N ASN A 88 4.15 -14.37 -9.88
CA ASN A 88 4.94 -13.76 -10.97
C ASN A 88 4.17 -12.76 -11.86
N SER A 89 3.10 -12.13 -11.35
CA SER A 89 2.51 -10.97 -12.03
C SER A 89 3.21 -9.70 -11.60
N SER A 90 3.64 -8.86 -12.52
CA SER A 90 4.37 -7.63 -12.21
C SER A 90 3.81 -6.39 -12.90
N ALA A 91 3.92 -5.25 -12.25
CA ALA A 91 3.57 -3.96 -12.81
C ALA A 91 4.67 -2.94 -12.57
N PHE A 92 4.78 -1.99 -13.50
CA PHE A 92 5.71 -0.88 -13.44
C PHE A 92 5.02 0.37 -13.98
N CYS A 93 5.28 1.51 -13.36
CA CYS A 93 4.92 2.81 -13.93
C CYS A 93 6.00 3.85 -13.66
N PHE A 94 6.13 4.82 -14.56
CA PHE A 94 7.07 5.93 -14.45
C PHE A 94 6.33 7.29 -14.47
N SER A 95 6.85 8.29 -13.78
CA SER A 95 6.36 9.67 -13.86
C SER A 95 7.48 10.68 -13.67
N ALA A 96 7.44 11.75 -14.46
CA ALA A 96 8.23 12.97 -14.25
C ALA A 96 7.36 14.13 -13.75
N ASN A 97 6.09 13.87 -13.42
CA ASN A 97 5.20 14.90 -12.90
C ASN A 97 5.61 15.25 -11.45
N PRO A 98 5.89 16.53 -11.14
CA PRO A 98 6.35 16.97 -9.81
C PRO A 98 5.42 16.54 -8.67
N GLU A 99 4.11 16.64 -8.86
CA GLU A 99 3.11 16.31 -7.83
C GLU A 99 3.09 14.81 -7.54
N MET A 100 3.20 13.98 -8.59
CA MET A 100 3.29 12.52 -8.42
C MET A 100 4.60 12.12 -7.75
N VAL A 101 5.73 12.71 -8.15
CA VAL A 101 7.03 12.45 -7.54
C VAL A 101 7.01 12.91 -6.07
N GLY A 102 6.38 14.05 -5.77
CA GLY A 102 6.13 14.54 -4.43
C GLY A 102 5.32 13.55 -3.58
N ALA A 103 4.26 12.96 -4.15
CA ALA A 103 3.50 11.90 -3.48
C ALA A 103 4.38 10.67 -3.21
N MET A 104 5.14 10.18 -4.19
CA MET A 104 6.05 9.04 -4.03
C MET A 104 7.07 9.25 -2.91
N ARG A 105 7.56 10.49 -2.70
CA ARG A 105 8.49 10.83 -1.61
C ARG A 105 7.88 10.70 -0.21
N ASN A 106 6.56 10.76 -0.08
CA ASN A 106 5.87 10.63 1.20
C ASN A 106 5.61 9.16 1.58
N LEU A 107 6.13 8.20 0.81
CA LEU A 107 5.98 6.78 1.09
C LEU A 107 6.68 6.40 2.40
N GLN A 108 5.91 5.90 3.37
CA GLN A 108 6.43 5.44 4.65
C GLN A 108 6.37 3.91 4.75
N GLY A 109 7.11 3.35 5.71
CA GLY A 109 7.28 1.90 5.82
C GLY A 109 6.00 1.12 6.13
N ASP A 110 4.96 1.77 6.63
CA ASP A 110 3.63 1.24 6.97
C ASP A 110 2.52 1.71 6.02
N SER A 111 2.86 2.45 4.97
CA SER A 111 1.89 2.92 3.98
C SER A 111 1.26 1.74 3.23
N LEU A 112 -0.05 1.85 2.97
CA LEU A 112 -0.68 1.16 1.85
C LEU A 112 -0.40 1.98 0.59
N LEU A 113 0.23 1.34 -0.39
CA LEU A 113 0.53 1.93 -1.69
C LEU A 113 -0.45 1.38 -2.73
N GLU A 114 -1.10 2.27 -3.48
CA GLU A 114 -1.78 1.94 -4.73
C GLU A 114 -1.21 2.81 -5.86
N PHE A 115 -0.93 2.20 -7.01
CA PHE A 115 -0.59 2.95 -8.22
C PHE A 115 -1.29 2.39 -9.45
N ARG A 116 -1.49 3.27 -10.44
CA ARG A 116 -2.13 2.96 -11.72
C ARG A 116 -1.27 3.41 -12.88
N TRP A 117 -1.40 2.73 -14.01
CA TRP A 117 -0.66 3.06 -15.22
C TRP A 117 -1.54 3.11 -16.47
N ASN A 118 -1.08 3.85 -17.46
CA ASN A 118 -1.63 3.80 -18.81
C ASN A 118 -0.89 2.74 -19.67
N LEU A 119 -1.32 2.59 -20.92
CA LEU A 119 -0.70 1.66 -21.87
C LEU A 119 0.77 1.97 -22.19
N ASN A 120 1.22 3.20 -21.97
CA ASN A 120 2.60 3.63 -22.19
C ASN A 120 3.48 3.42 -20.95
N GLY A 121 2.96 2.80 -19.88
CA GLY A 121 3.69 2.61 -18.63
C GLY A 121 3.89 3.90 -17.83
N GLN A 122 3.13 4.97 -18.10
CA GLN A 122 3.17 6.18 -17.27
C GLN A 122 2.21 6.04 -16.09
N CYS A 123 2.63 6.50 -14.91
CA CYS A 123 1.75 6.54 -13.75
C CYS A 123 0.59 7.51 -14.01
N THR A 124 -0.64 7.04 -13.82
CA THR A 124 -1.87 7.86 -13.89
C THR A 124 -2.44 8.16 -12.51
N MET A 125 -2.02 7.38 -11.51
CA MET A 125 -2.37 7.60 -10.11
C MET A 125 -1.26 7.02 -9.22
N VAL A 126 -0.90 7.74 -8.16
CA VAL A 126 -0.13 7.21 -7.04
C VAL A 126 -0.86 7.66 -5.78
N GLN A 127 -1.29 6.70 -4.97
CA GLN A 127 -2.00 6.94 -3.72
C GLN A 127 -1.25 6.27 -2.58
N LEU A 128 -1.02 7.06 -1.53
CA LEU A 128 -0.49 6.58 -0.27
C LEU A 128 -1.57 6.72 0.78
N LYS A 129 -1.86 5.62 1.48
CA LYS A 129 -2.84 5.63 2.58
C LYS A 129 -2.15 5.24 3.88
N GLN A 130 -2.34 6.09 4.88
CA GLN A 130 -1.98 5.88 6.27
C GLN A 130 -3.25 6.03 7.09
N ALA A 131 -3.68 4.94 7.72
CA ALA A 131 -4.87 4.96 8.56
C ALA A 131 -4.64 4.03 9.75
N SER A 132 -5.22 4.37 10.90
CA SER A 132 -5.04 3.65 12.17
C SER A 132 -5.52 2.19 12.12
N GLY A 133 -6.40 1.85 11.17
CA GLY A 133 -6.87 0.48 10.93
C GLY A 133 -5.92 -0.40 10.10
N LEU A 134 -4.88 0.18 9.49
CA LEU A 134 -3.92 -0.57 8.67
C LEU A 134 -2.83 -1.22 9.54
N GLU A 135 -2.25 -2.32 9.05
CA GLU A 135 -1.12 -2.99 9.73
C GLU A 135 0.07 -2.02 9.88
N PRO A 136 0.55 -1.79 11.12
CA PRO A 136 1.75 -0.98 11.35
C PRO A 136 3.00 -1.68 10.86
N LYS A 137 4.08 -0.90 10.71
CA LYS A 137 5.43 -1.46 10.69
C LYS A 137 5.68 -2.21 12.01
N ARG A 138 5.91 -3.52 11.94
CA ARG A 138 6.38 -4.33 13.07
C ARG A 138 7.88 -4.16 13.28
#